data_AF-A0A0Q7Q330-F1
#
_entry.id   AF-A0A0Q7Q330-F1
#
_cell.length_a   1.000
_cell.length_b   1.000
_cell.length_c   1.000
_cell.angle_alpha   90.00
_cell.angle_beta   90.00
_cell.angle_gamma   90.00
#
_symmetry.space_group_name_H-M   'P 1'
#
loop_
_entity.id
_entity.type
_entity.pdbx_description
1 polymer ?
#
loop_
_entity_poly.entity_id
_entity_poly.type
_entity_poly.pdbx_seq_one_letter_code
_entity_poly.pdbx_strand_id
1 'polypeptide(L)'
;MTAETSVRPLHLVDASMYVFRAWHSMPDEFRDADGWPANAVHGFARFLLELLDRTKPQHIAIAFDEALDSCFRNALYPAYKANRDPAPDELKRQFAHCKALCIALGFAVLAHNDYEADDLIGSALARQRAHGFRGVIVSADKDLSQLLIEGDEQWDYARDQRWTASGVKDRHGVHAHQIADYLALTGDAVDNIPGVPGVGAKTAAVLLAHFGTLDALLARIDEVPYLRLRGAAGIAVKLREHREQALLWRQLTTIALNAPLDDGHFVRGNADAAMLATLCEVLRFGPMTRRRLHAAAGLEYATA
;
A
#
# COMPACT_ATOMS: atom_id res chain seq x y z
N MET A 1 35.31 9.18 -16.26
CA MET A 1 34.59 8.56 -15.13
C MET A 1 33.25 9.25 -15.01
N THR A 2 32.23 8.74 -15.68
CA THR A 2 30.84 9.16 -15.44
C THR A 2 30.52 8.72 -14.02
N ALA A 3 30.25 9.67 -13.12
CA ALA A 3 29.70 9.35 -11.81
C ALA A 3 28.41 8.59 -12.07
N GLU A 4 28.37 7.29 -11.74
CA GLU A 4 27.11 6.59 -11.55
C GLU A 4 26.34 7.36 -10.49
N THR A 5 25.32 8.10 -10.91
CA THR A 5 24.38 8.74 -10.00
C THR A 5 23.70 7.60 -9.25
N SER A 6 24.21 7.30 -8.05
CA SER A 6 23.63 6.28 -7.15
C SER A 6 22.15 6.59 -6.96
N VAL A 7 21.28 5.78 -7.58
CA VAL A 7 19.82 5.91 -7.47
C VAL A 7 19.44 5.80 -5.99
N ARG A 8 18.76 6.81 -5.45
CA ARG A 8 18.44 6.89 -4.02
C ARG A 8 17.19 6.07 -3.72
N PRO A 9 17.20 5.15 -2.74
CA PRO A 9 15.99 4.42 -2.36
C PRO A 9 15.06 5.31 -1.53
N LEU A 10 13.79 5.39 -1.95
CA LEU A 10 12.69 5.95 -1.17
C LEU A 10 11.86 4.80 -0.62
N HIS A 11 11.79 4.68 0.71
CA HIS A 11 10.95 3.67 1.36
C HIS A 11 9.54 4.22 1.52
N LEU A 12 8.56 3.50 0.96
CA LEU A 12 7.15 3.87 1.02
C LEU A 12 6.42 2.77 1.79
N VAL A 13 5.99 3.07 3.01
CA VAL A 13 5.39 2.09 3.91
C VAL A 13 3.89 2.23 3.89
N ASP A 14 3.19 1.18 3.49
CA ASP A 14 1.76 1.01 3.72
C ASP A 14 1.56 0.62 5.19
N ALA A 15 1.30 1.62 6.05
CA ALA A 15 1.22 1.41 7.48
C ALA A 15 -0.09 0.75 7.90
N SER A 16 -1.19 1.03 7.20
CA SER A 16 -2.51 0.49 7.50
C SER A 16 -2.48 -1.02 7.62
N MET A 17 -1.89 -1.70 6.64
CA MET A 17 -1.78 -3.16 6.64
C MET A 17 -1.06 -3.69 7.89
N TYR A 18 0.03 -3.04 8.34
CA TYR A 18 0.77 -3.50 9.53
C TYR A 18 0.07 -3.17 10.85
N VAL A 19 -0.67 -2.06 10.92
CA VAL A 19 -1.52 -1.73 12.09
C VAL A 19 -2.65 -2.75 12.21
N PHE A 20 -3.38 -3.04 11.13
CA PHE A 20 -4.43 -4.07 11.13
C PHE A 20 -3.89 -5.47 11.46
N ARG A 21 -2.73 -5.84 10.90
CA ARG A 21 -2.08 -7.11 11.25
C ARG A 21 -1.75 -7.17 12.75
N ALA A 22 -1.20 -6.09 13.30
CA ALA A 22 -0.88 -6.04 14.72
C ALA A 22 -2.14 -6.12 15.60
N TRP A 23 -3.21 -5.44 15.22
CA TRP A 23 -4.51 -5.49 15.91
C TRP A 23 -5.04 -6.92 16.07
N HIS A 24 -4.94 -7.75 15.03
CA HIS A 24 -5.45 -9.13 15.06
C HIS A 24 -4.46 -10.17 15.61
N SER A 25 -3.15 -9.89 15.61
CA SER A 25 -2.13 -10.88 15.98
C SER A 25 -1.46 -10.63 17.32
N MET A 26 -1.50 -9.40 17.84
CA MET A 26 -0.92 -9.07 19.14
C MET A 26 -1.91 -9.38 20.27
N PRO A 27 -1.44 -9.93 21.41
CA PRO A 27 -2.27 -10.12 22.60
C PRO A 27 -3.00 -8.84 23.04
N ASP A 28 -4.19 -8.98 23.61
CA ASP A 28 -5.00 -7.86 24.13
C ASP A 28 -4.55 -7.34 25.51
N GLU A 29 -3.46 -7.91 26.05
CA GLU A 29 -2.83 -7.53 27.32
C GLU A 29 -2.18 -6.15 27.28
N PHE A 30 -1.81 -5.66 26.09
CA PHE A 30 -1.21 -4.34 25.92
C PHE A 30 -2.28 -3.26 26.09
N ARG A 31 -2.19 -2.50 27.19
CA ARG A 31 -3.08 -1.39 27.50
C ARG A 31 -2.30 -0.10 27.74
N ASP A 32 -2.90 1.02 27.36
CA ASP A 32 -2.35 2.35 27.61
C ASP A 32 -2.52 2.78 29.09
N ALA A 33 -2.08 3.99 29.41
CA ALA A 33 -2.16 4.59 30.74
C ALA A 33 -3.59 4.65 31.30
N ASP A 34 -4.58 4.83 30.42
CA ASP A 34 -6.00 4.97 30.71
C ASP A 34 -6.76 3.62 30.64
N GLY A 35 -6.06 2.52 30.32
CA GLY A 35 -6.61 1.17 30.25
C GLY A 35 -7.19 0.77 28.89
N TRP A 36 -7.06 1.60 27.86
CA TRP A 36 -7.50 1.29 26.49
C TRP A 36 -6.53 0.33 25.79
N PRO A 37 -7.01 -0.49 24.83
CA PRO A 37 -6.13 -1.37 24.05
C PRO A 37 -5.05 -0.58 23.30
N ALA A 38 -3.81 -1.09 23.36
CA ALA A 38 -2.63 -0.53 22.69
C ALA A 38 -1.85 -1.59 21.88
N ASN A 39 -2.41 -2.80 21.75
CA ASN A 39 -1.78 -3.96 21.11
C ASN A 39 -1.31 -3.71 19.66
N ALA A 40 -2.12 -3.03 18.85
CA ALA A 40 -1.77 -2.66 17.48
C ALA A 40 -0.60 -1.67 17.45
N VAL A 41 -0.57 -0.68 18.36
CA VAL A 41 0.52 0.30 18.44
C VAL A 41 1.85 -0.36 18.83
N HIS A 42 1.83 -1.30 19.79
CA HIS A 42 3.01 -2.07 20.18
C HIS A 42 3.53 -2.97 19.06
N GLY A 43 2.63 -3.67 18.35
CA GLY A 43 3.02 -4.49 17.20
C GLY A 43 3.56 -3.66 16.03
N PHE A 44 2.93 -2.52 15.74
CA PHE A 44 3.38 -1.59 14.70
C PHE A 44 4.74 -0.97 15.04
N ALA A 45 4.95 -0.51 16.28
CA ALA A 45 6.23 0.02 16.73
C ALA A 45 7.36 -1.01 16.58
N ARG A 46 7.09 -2.28 16.90
CA ARG A 46 8.05 -3.38 16.70
C ARG A 46 8.41 -3.54 15.22
N PHE A 47 7.41 -3.62 14.34
CA PHE A 47 7.61 -3.70 12.89
C PHE A 47 8.48 -2.53 12.40
N LEU A 48 8.09 -1.31 12.76
CA LEU A 48 8.76 -0.08 12.33
C LEU A 48 10.23 -0.06 12.78
N LEU A 49 10.50 -0.37 14.05
CA LEU A 49 11.86 -0.44 14.56
C LEU A 49 12.73 -1.49 13.85
N GLU A 50 12.17 -2.68 13.61
CA GLU A 50 12.91 -3.72 12.87
C GLU A 50 13.16 -3.32 11.40
N LEU A 51 12.21 -2.65 10.75
CA LEU A 51 12.39 -2.08 9.42
C LEU A 51 13.56 -1.08 9.41
N LEU A 52 13.57 -0.13 10.35
CA LEU A 52 14.62 0.89 10.48
C LEU A 52 15.99 0.27 10.76
N ASP A 53 16.07 -0.75 11.61
CA ASP A 53 17.32 -1.44 11.91
C ASP A 53 17.91 -2.12 10.67
N ARG A 54 17.05 -2.70 9.82
CA ARG A 54 17.46 -3.40 8.60
C ARG A 54 17.84 -2.47 7.45
N THR A 55 17.09 -1.38 7.25
CA THR A 55 17.24 -0.55 6.04
C THR A 55 17.90 0.80 6.27
N LYS A 56 17.88 1.32 7.51
CA LYS A 56 18.43 2.63 7.89
C LYS A 56 18.09 3.73 6.86
N PRO A 57 16.79 3.93 6.54
CA PRO A 57 16.40 4.71 5.39
C PRO A 57 16.65 6.20 5.63
N GLN A 58 17.27 6.88 4.66
CA GLN A 58 17.41 8.34 4.66
C GLN A 58 16.14 9.03 4.15
N HIS A 59 15.43 8.37 3.24
CA HIS A 59 14.19 8.82 2.63
C HIS A 59 13.09 7.79 2.90
N ILE A 60 12.06 8.22 3.63
CA ILE A 60 10.96 7.35 4.05
C ILE A 60 9.68 8.14 4.23
N ALA A 61 8.58 7.61 3.69
CA ALA A 61 7.23 8.08 3.95
C ALA A 61 6.35 6.93 4.45
N ILE A 62 5.48 7.24 5.41
CA ILE A 62 4.57 6.29 6.06
C ILE A 62 3.14 6.70 5.71
N ALA A 63 2.46 5.89 4.89
CA ALA A 63 1.11 6.18 4.43
C ALA A 63 0.06 5.45 5.29
N PHE A 64 -1.01 6.16 5.63
CA PHE A 64 -2.15 5.64 6.39
C PHE A 64 -3.45 5.94 5.65
N ASP A 65 -4.41 5.02 5.75
CA ASP A 65 -5.77 5.28 5.30
C ASP A 65 -6.50 6.18 6.31
N GLU A 66 -7.06 7.27 5.80
CA GLU A 66 -8.07 8.08 6.50
C GLU A 66 -9.42 8.04 5.77
N ALA A 67 -9.38 7.89 4.45
CA ALA A 67 -10.54 7.83 3.56
C ALA A 67 -11.25 6.46 3.56
N LEU A 68 -11.57 5.91 4.74
CA LEU A 68 -12.06 4.52 4.86
C LEU A 68 -13.38 4.27 4.11
N ASP A 69 -14.31 5.24 4.13
CA ASP A 69 -15.65 5.10 3.54
C ASP A 69 -16.04 6.25 2.59
N SER A 70 -15.11 7.17 2.33
CA SER A 70 -15.39 8.45 1.64
C SER A 70 -14.36 8.84 0.60
N CYS A 71 -13.51 7.91 0.16
CA CYS A 71 -12.53 8.22 -0.87
C CYS A 71 -13.21 8.47 -2.22
N PHE A 72 -12.45 9.01 -3.19
CA PHE A 72 -13.01 9.31 -4.51
C PHE A 72 -13.62 8.07 -5.20
N ARG A 73 -13.16 6.85 -4.86
CA ARG A 73 -13.73 5.60 -5.38
C ARG A 73 -15.16 5.35 -4.88
N ASN A 74 -15.50 5.73 -3.65
CA ASN A 74 -16.87 5.61 -3.13
C ASN A 74 -17.85 6.53 -3.89
N ALA A 75 -17.36 7.69 -4.38
CA ALA A 75 -18.17 8.57 -5.23
C ALA A 75 -18.41 7.98 -6.63
N LEU A 76 -17.46 7.19 -7.16
CA LEU A 76 -17.59 6.49 -8.44
C LEU A 76 -18.44 5.22 -8.33
N TYR A 77 -18.27 4.46 -7.24
CA TYR A 77 -18.95 3.20 -6.99
C TYR A 77 -19.26 3.05 -5.49
N PRO A 78 -20.49 3.35 -5.04
CA PRO A 78 -20.84 3.35 -3.62
C PRO A 78 -20.65 2.02 -2.90
N ALA A 79 -20.64 0.90 -3.62
CA ALA A 79 -20.42 -0.42 -3.03
C ALA A 79 -18.92 -0.77 -2.89
N TYR A 80 -17.99 0.07 -3.36
CA TYR A 80 -16.55 -0.13 -3.18
C TYR A 80 -16.22 -0.26 -1.69
N LYS A 81 -15.54 -1.36 -1.32
CA LYS A 81 -15.19 -1.73 0.07
C LYS A 81 -16.37 -1.79 1.06
N ALA A 82 -17.62 -1.75 0.60
CA ALA A 82 -18.82 -1.75 1.46
C ALA A 82 -19.06 -3.07 2.22
N ASN A 83 -18.28 -4.11 1.92
CA ASN A 83 -18.26 -5.38 2.64
C ASN A 83 -17.30 -5.39 3.84
N ARG A 84 -16.60 -4.27 4.12
CA ARG A 84 -15.71 -4.13 5.27
C ARG A 84 -16.48 -3.56 6.45
N ASP A 85 -16.32 -4.19 7.61
CA ASP A 85 -16.88 -3.64 8.85
C ASP A 85 -16.16 -2.35 9.25
N PRO A 86 -16.88 -1.35 9.79
CA PRO A 86 -16.25 -0.12 10.26
C PRO A 86 -15.25 -0.44 11.38
N ALA A 87 -14.10 0.22 11.34
CA ALA A 87 -13.09 0.06 12.38
C ALA A 87 -13.68 0.44 13.77
N PRO A 88 -13.52 -0.40 14.81
CA PRO A 88 -13.97 -0.07 16.15
C PRO A 88 -13.19 1.14 16.69
N ASP A 89 -13.77 1.88 17.65
CA ASP A 89 -13.18 3.12 18.14
C ASP A 89 -11.82 2.90 18.82
N GLU A 90 -11.61 1.74 19.44
CA GLU A 90 -10.33 1.28 19.97
C GLU A 90 -9.26 1.23 18.87
N LEU A 91 -9.60 0.71 17.69
CA LEU A 91 -8.66 0.62 16.58
C LEU A 91 -8.39 2.01 15.99
N LYS A 92 -9.40 2.86 15.85
CA LYS A 92 -9.22 4.26 15.39
C LYS A 92 -8.26 5.03 16.29
N ARG A 93 -8.39 4.88 17.62
CA ARG A 93 -7.43 5.47 18.58
C ARG A 93 -6.01 4.96 18.36
N GLN A 94 -5.84 3.67 18.13
CA GLN A 94 -4.52 3.09 17.88
C GLN A 94 -3.91 3.57 16.56
N PHE A 95 -4.71 3.78 15.51
CA PHE A 95 -4.25 4.45 14.28
C PHE A 95 -3.72 5.85 14.56
N ALA A 96 -4.42 6.65 15.36
CA ALA A 96 -3.96 7.98 15.75
C ALA A 96 -2.62 7.93 16.51
N HIS A 97 -2.46 6.97 17.43
CA HIS A 97 -1.19 6.76 18.14
C HIS A 97 -0.05 6.29 17.23
N CYS A 98 -0.33 5.46 16.21
CA CYS A 98 0.68 5.03 15.24
C CYS A 98 1.18 6.21 14.38
N LYS A 99 0.26 7.09 13.94
CA LYS A 99 0.61 8.34 13.24
C LYS A 99 1.44 9.26 14.12
N ALA A 100 0.99 9.47 15.36
CA ALA A 100 1.69 10.28 16.36
C ALA A 100 3.11 9.77 16.62
N LEU A 101 3.29 8.45 16.72
CA LEU A 101 4.60 7.82 16.85
C LEU A 101 5.50 8.09 15.64
N CYS A 102 4.96 7.99 14.42
CA CYS A 102 5.73 8.27 13.20
C CYS A 102 6.19 9.74 13.13
N ILE A 103 5.29 10.68 13.48
CA ILE A 103 5.62 12.11 13.57
C ILE A 103 6.71 12.34 14.62
N ALA A 104 6.57 11.77 15.82
CA ALA A 104 7.55 11.91 16.89
C ALA A 104 8.94 11.38 16.49
N LEU A 105 9.01 10.38 15.61
CA LEU A 105 10.25 9.80 15.10
C LEU A 105 10.86 10.58 13.90
N GLY A 106 10.19 11.65 13.46
CA GLY A 106 10.62 12.51 12.36
C GLY A 106 10.30 11.96 10.96
N PHE A 107 9.31 11.08 10.81
CA PHE A 107 8.90 10.56 9.51
C PHE A 107 7.89 11.46 8.81
N ALA A 108 7.95 11.49 7.48
CA ALA A 108 6.87 12.05 6.67
C ALA A 108 5.66 11.10 6.76
N VAL A 109 4.56 11.59 7.31
CA VAL A 109 3.29 10.85 7.42
C VAL A 109 2.38 11.33 6.30
N LEU A 110 1.91 10.40 5.48
CA LEU A 110 0.97 10.67 4.39
C LEU A 110 -0.41 10.16 4.82
N ALA A 111 -1.38 11.06 4.83
CA ALA A 111 -2.77 10.74 5.08
C ALA A 111 -3.66 11.79 4.39
N HIS A 112 -4.80 11.37 3.85
CA HIS A 112 -5.71 12.25 3.13
C HIS A 112 -7.14 11.73 3.23
N ASN A 113 -8.12 12.64 3.24
CA ASN A 113 -9.55 12.31 3.39
C ASN A 113 -10.19 11.76 2.12
N ASP A 114 -9.63 12.09 0.96
CA ASP A 114 -10.15 11.68 -0.35
C ASP A 114 -9.34 10.58 -1.05
N TYR A 115 -8.11 10.30 -0.59
CA TYR A 115 -7.17 9.36 -1.22
C TYR A 115 -6.75 8.27 -0.23
N GLU A 116 -6.61 7.05 -0.73
CA GLU A 116 -6.18 5.89 0.07
C GLU A 116 -4.65 5.87 0.20
N ALA A 117 -4.12 5.08 1.15
CA ALA A 117 -2.68 4.96 1.37
C ALA A 117 -1.94 4.57 0.08
N ASP A 118 -2.54 3.72 -0.75
CA ASP A 118 -1.97 3.28 -2.03
C ASP A 118 -1.81 4.42 -3.03
N ASP A 119 -2.79 5.34 -3.08
CA ASP A 119 -2.74 6.54 -3.93
C ASP A 119 -1.67 7.52 -3.45
N LEU A 120 -1.53 7.67 -2.14
CA LEU A 120 -0.47 8.52 -1.56
C LEU A 120 0.91 7.93 -1.85
N ILE A 121 1.07 6.60 -1.76
CA ILE A 121 2.30 5.88 -2.14
C ILE A 121 2.57 6.05 -3.64
N GLY A 122 1.58 5.82 -4.49
CA GLY A 122 1.69 5.96 -5.94
C GLY A 122 2.09 7.37 -6.37
N SER A 123 1.44 8.37 -5.79
CA SER A 123 1.70 9.78 -6.05
C SER A 123 3.08 10.22 -5.55
N ALA A 124 3.49 9.77 -4.35
CA ALA A 124 4.82 10.04 -3.81
C ALA A 124 5.91 9.43 -4.71
N LEU A 125 5.74 8.18 -5.14
CA LEU A 125 6.69 7.50 -6.01
C LEU A 125 6.78 8.17 -7.38
N ALA A 126 5.65 8.44 -8.03
CA ALA A 126 5.59 9.08 -9.33
C ALA A 126 6.33 10.43 -9.32
N ARG A 127 6.12 11.23 -8.28
CA ARG A 127 6.77 12.52 -8.10
C ARG A 127 8.28 12.40 -7.90
N GLN A 128 8.73 11.46 -7.05
CA GLN A 128 10.14 11.34 -6.69
C GLN A 128 10.99 10.68 -7.77
N ARG A 129 10.39 9.93 -8.70
CA ARG A 129 11.11 9.39 -9.88
C ARG A 129 11.79 10.49 -10.70
N ALA A 130 11.13 11.63 -10.88
CA ALA A 130 11.71 12.79 -11.58
C ALA A 130 12.97 13.34 -10.88
N HIS A 131 13.18 13.00 -9.61
CA HIS A 131 14.33 13.40 -8.78
C HIS A 131 15.36 12.27 -8.59
N GLY A 132 15.29 11.20 -9.39
CA GLY A 132 16.25 10.11 -9.40
C GLY A 132 16.10 9.12 -8.23
N PHE A 133 14.89 8.99 -7.68
CA PHE A 133 14.57 7.99 -6.68
C PHE A 133 14.05 6.70 -7.31
N ARG A 134 14.40 5.58 -6.68
CA ARG A 134 13.71 4.29 -6.86
C ARG A 134 12.82 4.01 -5.64
N GLY A 135 11.67 3.39 -5.86
CA GLY A 135 10.75 2.98 -4.82
C GLY A 135 11.16 1.66 -4.17
N VAL A 136 11.09 1.62 -2.85
CA VAL A 136 11.01 0.39 -2.06
C VAL A 136 9.66 0.42 -1.35
N ILE A 137 8.65 -0.21 -1.97
CA ILE A 137 7.29 -0.25 -1.44
C ILE A 137 7.20 -1.37 -0.41
N VAL A 138 7.00 -1.02 0.86
CA VAL A 138 6.89 -1.97 1.96
C VAL A 138 5.42 -2.28 2.16
N SER A 139 4.89 -3.20 1.36
CA SER A 139 3.52 -3.72 1.43
C SER A 139 3.42 -5.12 0.81
N ALA A 140 2.49 -5.92 1.30
CA ALA A 140 2.12 -7.19 0.66
C ALA A 140 0.96 -7.04 -0.32
N ASP A 141 0.35 -5.85 -0.43
CA ASP A 141 -0.79 -5.61 -1.30
C ASP A 141 -0.40 -5.77 -2.78
N LYS A 142 -1.13 -6.64 -3.49
CA LYS A 142 -0.87 -6.92 -4.91
C LYS A 142 -1.14 -5.67 -5.77
N ASP A 143 -2.00 -4.77 -5.34
CA ASP A 143 -2.45 -3.63 -6.13
C ASP A 143 -1.31 -2.65 -6.37
N LEU A 144 -0.45 -2.47 -5.37
CA LEU A 144 0.79 -1.68 -5.43
C LEU A 144 1.82 -2.23 -6.44
N SER A 145 1.72 -3.49 -6.85
CA SER A 145 2.59 -4.04 -7.89
C SER A 145 2.39 -3.35 -9.25
N GLN A 146 1.25 -2.65 -9.45
CA GLN A 146 1.02 -1.86 -10.66
C GLN A 146 1.99 -0.68 -10.81
N LEU A 147 2.55 -0.22 -9.69
CA LEU A 147 3.44 0.91 -9.66
C LEU A 147 4.85 0.57 -10.13
N LEU A 148 5.28 -0.70 -10.03
CA LEU A 148 6.70 -1.05 -10.21
C LEU A 148 7.21 -0.83 -11.63
N ILE A 149 8.28 -0.06 -11.76
CA ILE A 149 9.09 0.05 -12.99
C ILE A 149 10.50 -0.51 -12.76
N GLU A 150 11.37 -0.41 -13.77
CA GLU A 150 12.76 -0.82 -13.63
C GLU A 150 13.46 -0.08 -12.48
N GLY A 151 14.14 -0.83 -11.61
CA GLY A 151 14.84 -0.32 -10.43
C GLY A 151 14.01 -0.31 -9.14
N ASP A 152 12.69 -0.38 -9.23
CA ASP A 152 11.80 -0.44 -8.07
C ASP A 152 11.69 -1.87 -7.50
N GLU A 153 11.32 -1.93 -6.22
CA GLU A 153 11.06 -3.17 -5.48
C GLU A 153 9.82 -3.02 -4.61
N GLN A 154 9.05 -4.10 -4.51
CA GLN A 154 8.03 -4.28 -3.48
C GLN A 154 8.47 -5.37 -2.49
N TRP A 155 8.18 -5.16 -1.20
CA TRP A 155 8.59 -6.01 -0.10
C TRP A 155 7.41 -6.35 0.83
N ASP A 156 6.98 -7.61 0.79
CA ASP A 156 6.17 -8.21 1.86
C ASP A 156 7.10 -8.46 3.05
N TYR A 157 7.15 -7.49 3.96
CA TYR A 157 8.00 -7.56 5.15
C TYR A 157 7.64 -8.74 6.05
N ALA A 158 6.35 -9.09 6.13
CA ALA A 158 5.86 -10.14 7.02
C ALA A 158 6.39 -11.53 6.62
N ARG A 159 6.56 -11.77 5.32
CA ARG A 159 7.09 -13.03 4.76
C ARG A 159 8.54 -12.94 4.29
N ASP A 160 9.14 -11.76 4.42
CA ASP A 160 10.45 -11.41 3.89
C ASP A 160 10.61 -11.72 2.39
N GLN A 161 9.56 -11.43 1.61
CA GLN A 161 9.53 -11.66 0.16
C GLN A 161 9.65 -10.34 -0.59
N ARG A 162 10.55 -10.31 -1.57
CA ARG A 162 10.81 -9.13 -2.41
C ARG A 162 10.64 -9.46 -3.88
N TRP A 163 10.11 -8.52 -4.65
CA TRP A 163 10.03 -8.64 -6.09
C TRP A 163 10.18 -7.29 -6.79
N THR A 164 10.72 -7.33 -7.99
CA THR A 164 10.85 -6.17 -8.89
C THR A 164 9.75 -6.21 -9.95
N ALA A 165 9.69 -5.19 -10.81
CA ALA A 165 8.77 -5.17 -11.96
C ALA A 165 8.82 -6.45 -12.82
N SER A 166 10.01 -7.05 -12.97
CA SER A 166 10.19 -8.31 -13.71
C SER A 166 9.55 -9.52 -13.02
N GLY A 167 9.56 -9.55 -11.68
CA GLY A 167 9.00 -10.64 -10.88
C GLY A 167 7.47 -10.60 -10.75
N VAL A 168 6.83 -9.49 -11.13
CA VAL A 168 5.37 -9.36 -11.08
C VAL A 168 4.68 -10.42 -11.95
N LYS A 169 5.23 -10.70 -13.15
CA LYS A 169 4.63 -11.68 -14.06
C LYS A 169 4.63 -13.09 -13.49
N ASP A 170 5.71 -13.49 -12.85
CA ASP A 170 5.80 -14.81 -12.23
C ASP A 170 4.86 -14.92 -11.02
N ARG A 171 4.63 -13.81 -10.31
CA ARG A 171 3.76 -13.75 -9.13
C ARG A 171 2.27 -13.71 -9.47
N HIS A 172 1.88 -12.89 -10.45
CA HIS A 172 0.48 -12.56 -10.72
C HIS A 172 -0.01 -13.04 -12.10
N GLY A 173 0.89 -13.50 -12.97
CA GLY A 173 0.58 -13.93 -14.34
C GLY A 173 0.53 -12.81 -15.37
N VAL A 174 0.67 -11.55 -14.94
CA VAL A 174 0.63 -10.34 -15.78
C VAL A 174 1.76 -9.36 -15.44
N HIS A 175 2.11 -8.49 -16.38
CA HIS A 175 3.14 -7.46 -16.13
C HIS A 175 2.64 -6.37 -15.18
N ALA A 176 3.56 -5.64 -14.52
CA ALA A 176 3.23 -4.57 -13.56
C ALA A 176 2.17 -3.59 -14.10
N HIS A 177 2.42 -3.02 -15.28
CA HIS A 177 1.50 -2.09 -15.95
C HIS A 177 0.11 -2.68 -16.29
N GLN A 178 -0.10 -3.99 -16.13
CA GLN A 178 -1.36 -4.68 -16.43
C GLN A 178 -2.15 -5.05 -15.17
N ILE A 179 -1.63 -4.79 -13.96
CA ILE A 179 -2.27 -5.24 -12.70
C ILE A 179 -3.67 -4.63 -12.54
N ALA A 180 -3.86 -3.34 -12.79
CA ALA A 180 -5.17 -2.71 -12.72
C ALA A 180 -6.16 -3.33 -13.73
N ASP A 181 -5.74 -3.48 -15.00
CA ASP A 181 -6.56 -4.15 -16.03
C ASP A 181 -6.90 -5.60 -15.65
N TYR A 182 -5.94 -6.31 -15.04
CA TYR A 182 -6.12 -7.67 -14.58
C TYR A 182 -7.19 -7.74 -13.48
N LEU A 183 -7.10 -6.89 -12.45
CA LEU A 183 -8.09 -6.83 -11.37
C LEU A 183 -9.46 -6.37 -11.88
N ALA A 184 -9.49 -5.45 -12.86
CA ALA A 184 -10.72 -5.03 -13.51
C ALA A 184 -11.46 -6.18 -14.22
N LEU A 185 -10.69 -7.10 -14.82
CA LEU A 185 -11.23 -8.28 -15.48
C LEU A 185 -11.62 -9.38 -14.48
N THR A 186 -10.77 -9.67 -13.49
CA THR A 186 -10.98 -10.78 -12.55
C THR A 186 -11.91 -10.46 -11.40
N GLY A 187 -12.03 -9.18 -11.07
CA GLY A 187 -12.61 -8.70 -9.82
C GLY A 187 -11.61 -8.74 -8.67
N ASP A 188 -12.02 -8.06 -7.60
CA ASP A 188 -11.39 -8.08 -6.29
C ASP A 188 -12.45 -8.16 -5.19
N ALA A 189 -12.56 -9.33 -4.56
CA ALA A 189 -13.52 -9.54 -3.49
C ALA A 189 -13.20 -8.72 -2.22
N VAL A 190 -11.94 -8.37 -1.98
CA VAL A 190 -11.51 -7.58 -0.82
C VAL A 190 -12.03 -6.14 -0.92
N ASP A 191 -12.18 -5.65 -2.15
CA ASP A 191 -12.64 -4.30 -2.47
C ASP A 191 -14.07 -4.23 -3.01
N ASN A 192 -14.76 -5.38 -2.98
CA ASN A 192 -16.10 -5.55 -3.52
C ASN A 192 -16.22 -5.18 -5.02
N ILE A 193 -15.19 -5.50 -5.80
CA ILE A 193 -15.16 -5.33 -7.25
C ILE A 193 -15.51 -6.67 -7.91
N PRO A 194 -16.67 -6.80 -8.61
CA PRO A 194 -17.11 -8.09 -9.15
C PRO A 194 -16.29 -8.61 -10.34
N GLY A 195 -15.63 -7.73 -11.10
CA GLY A 195 -14.97 -8.07 -12.35
C GLY A 195 -15.93 -8.35 -13.50
N VAL A 196 -15.43 -9.05 -14.53
CA VAL A 196 -16.24 -9.50 -15.68
C VAL A 196 -16.66 -10.96 -15.47
N PRO A 197 -17.97 -11.28 -15.49
CA PRO A 197 -18.44 -12.65 -15.28
C PRO A 197 -17.79 -13.67 -16.22
N GLY A 198 -17.25 -14.75 -15.65
CA GLY A 198 -16.58 -15.81 -16.39
C GLY A 198 -15.13 -15.52 -16.78
N VAL A 199 -14.59 -14.35 -16.44
CA VAL A 199 -13.18 -14.00 -16.67
C VAL A 199 -12.39 -14.15 -15.37
N GLY A 200 -11.89 -15.36 -15.11
CA GLY A 200 -10.98 -15.60 -13.98
C GLY A 200 -9.51 -15.29 -14.30
N ALA A 201 -8.65 -15.41 -13.29
CA ALA A 201 -7.20 -15.14 -13.36
C ALA A 201 -6.50 -15.66 -14.63
N LYS A 202 -6.67 -16.94 -14.97
CA LYS A 202 -6.04 -17.55 -16.15
C LYS A 202 -6.55 -16.92 -17.45
N THR A 203 -7.84 -16.64 -17.53
CA THR A 203 -8.45 -16.02 -18.72
C THR A 203 -7.95 -14.59 -18.88
N ALA A 204 -7.98 -13.80 -17.81
CA ALA A 204 -7.47 -12.43 -17.81
C ALA A 204 -5.99 -12.37 -18.23
N ALA A 205 -5.15 -13.26 -17.69
CA ALA A 205 -3.74 -13.32 -18.05
C ALA A 205 -3.51 -13.65 -19.54
N VAL A 206 -4.27 -14.60 -20.12
CA VAL A 206 -4.18 -14.92 -21.56
C VAL A 206 -4.63 -13.74 -22.41
N LEU A 207 -5.73 -13.08 -22.04
CA LEU A 207 -6.24 -11.91 -22.76
C LEU A 207 -5.23 -10.76 -22.72
N LEU A 208 -4.70 -10.42 -21.54
CA LEU A 208 -3.73 -9.34 -21.38
C LEU A 208 -2.37 -9.66 -22.00
N ALA A 209 -1.95 -10.93 -22.01
CA ALA A 209 -0.76 -11.34 -22.75
C ALA A 209 -0.92 -11.15 -24.27
N HIS A 210 -2.13 -11.30 -24.81
CA HIS A 210 -2.41 -11.16 -26.23
C HIS A 210 -2.67 -9.70 -26.65
N PHE A 211 -3.49 -8.96 -25.91
CA PHE A 211 -3.94 -7.61 -26.27
C PHE A 211 -3.12 -6.50 -25.61
N GLY A 212 -2.37 -6.80 -24.55
CA GLY A 212 -1.57 -5.82 -23.82
C GLY A 212 -2.37 -5.02 -22.79
N THR A 213 -3.47 -4.40 -23.19
CA THR A 213 -4.29 -3.55 -22.31
C THR A 213 -5.78 -3.87 -22.41
N LEU A 214 -6.55 -3.44 -21.41
CA LEU A 214 -8.01 -3.53 -21.44
C LEU A 214 -8.59 -2.77 -22.63
N ASP A 215 -8.08 -1.58 -22.96
CA ASP A 215 -8.57 -0.81 -24.11
C ASP A 215 -8.37 -1.55 -25.43
N ALA A 216 -7.19 -2.14 -25.64
CA ALA A 216 -6.89 -2.92 -26.83
C ALA A 216 -7.75 -4.19 -26.92
N LEU A 217 -7.97 -4.87 -25.79
CA LEU A 217 -8.89 -6.00 -25.69
C LEU A 217 -10.31 -5.59 -26.08
N LEU A 218 -10.82 -4.50 -25.53
CA LEU A 218 -12.19 -4.01 -25.78
C LEU A 218 -12.36 -3.46 -27.20
N ALA A 219 -11.31 -2.95 -27.83
CA ALA A 219 -11.34 -2.53 -29.23
C ALA A 219 -11.33 -3.71 -30.22
N ARG A 220 -10.78 -4.86 -29.81
CA ARG A 220 -10.57 -6.04 -30.65
C ARG A 220 -11.30 -7.29 -30.12
N ILE A 221 -12.45 -7.11 -29.47
CA ILE A 221 -13.21 -8.21 -28.84
C ILE A 221 -13.57 -9.31 -29.87
N ASP A 222 -13.77 -8.94 -31.13
CA ASP A 222 -14.12 -9.89 -32.20
C ASP A 222 -13.02 -10.91 -32.49
N GLU A 223 -11.78 -10.67 -32.03
CA GLU A 223 -10.67 -11.62 -32.13
C GLU A 223 -10.68 -12.67 -31.00
N VAL A 224 -11.31 -12.37 -29.87
CA VAL A 224 -11.34 -13.24 -28.68
C VAL A 224 -11.83 -14.66 -29.00
N PRO A 225 -12.92 -14.88 -29.77
CA PRO A 225 -13.40 -16.23 -30.09
C PRO A 225 -12.38 -17.14 -30.78
N TYR A 226 -11.35 -16.57 -31.43
CA TYR A 226 -10.31 -17.31 -32.14
C TYR A 226 -9.09 -17.62 -31.28
N LEU A 227 -9.03 -17.08 -30.05
CA LEU A 227 -7.98 -17.42 -29.12
C LEU A 227 -8.12 -18.87 -28.64
N ARG A 228 -6.98 -19.49 -28.33
CA ARG A 228 -6.91 -20.84 -27.73
C ARG A 228 -7.32 -20.81 -26.27
N LEU A 229 -8.61 -20.52 -26.04
CA LEU A 229 -9.18 -20.36 -24.71
C LEU A 229 -10.56 -21.05 -24.62
N ARG A 230 -10.78 -21.79 -23.54
CA ARG A 230 -12.03 -22.52 -23.33
C ARG A 230 -13.19 -21.53 -23.15
N GLY A 231 -14.23 -21.66 -23.97
CA GLY A 231 -15.40 -20.77 -23.89
C GLY A 231 -15.15 -19.36 -24.45
N ALA A 232 -14.11 -19.17 -25.27
CA ALA A 232 -13.71 -17.87 -25.82
C ALA A 232 -14.87 -17.07 -26.45
N ALA A 233 -15.75 -17.74 -27.23
CA ALA A 233 -16.92 -17.09 -27.82
C ALA A 233 -17.87 -16.50 -26.76
N GLY A 234 -18.14 -17.24 -25.66
CA GLY A 234 -18.97 -16.76 -24.56
C GLY A 234 -18.30 -15.61 -23.79
N ILE A 235 -16.99 -15.66 -23.62
CA ILE A 235 -16.22 -14.58 -23.00
C ILE A 235 -16.28 -13.30 -23.85
N ALA A 236 -16.20 -13.41 -25.17
CA ALA A 236 -16.37 -12.27 -26.07
C ALA A 236 -17.75 -11.62 -25.91
N VAL A 237 -18.81 -12.41 -25.73
CA VAL A 237 -20.16 -11.89 -25.43
C VAL A 237 -20.16 -11.15 -24.08
N LYS A 238 -19.61 -11.76 -23.03
CA LYS A 238 -19.55 -11.13 -21.70
C LYS A 238 -18.73 -9.85 -21.67
N LEU A 239 -17.61 -9.79 -22.39
CA LEU A 239 -16.81 -8.58 -22.52
C LEU A 239 -17.57 -7.45 -23.24
N ARG A 240 -18.42 -7.77 -24.23
CA ARG A 240 -19.30 -6.76 -24.87
C ARG A 240 -20.38 -6.29 -23.91
N GLU A 241 -21.05 -7.21 -23.23
CA GLU A 241 -22.14 -6.91 -22.27
C GLU A 241 -21.64 -6.07 -21.09
N HIS A 242 -20.42 -6.33 -20.60
CA HIS A 242 -19.86 -5.71 -19.40
C HIS A 242 -18.76 -4.68 -19.70
N ARG A 243 -18.72 -4.13 -20.92
CA ARG A 243 -17.66 -3.19 -21.37
C ARG A 243 -17.52 -1.99 -20.43
N GLU A 244 -18.63 -1.30 -20.17
CA GLU A 244 -18.69 -0.11 -19.31
C GLU A 244 -18.25 -0.45 -17.87
N GLN A 245 -18.71 -1.59 -17.33
CA GLN A 245 -18.33 -2.04 -16.00
C GLN A 245 -16.85 -2.37 -15.92
N ALA A 246 -16.27 -3.04 -16.91
CA ALA A 246 -14.83 -3.34 -16.94
C ALA A 246 -13.99 -2.04 -16.92
N LEU A 247 -14.44 -1.00 -17.64
CA LEU A 247 -13.78 0.32 -17.62
C LEU A 247 -13.91 1.00 -16.26
N LEU A 248 -15.08 0.91 -15.60
CA LEU A 248 -15.27 1.38 -14.23
C LEU A 248 -14.38 0.61 -13.25
N TRP A 249 -14.33 -0.72 -13.33
CA TRP A 249 -13.45 -1.54 -12.49
C TRP A 249 -11.98 -1.18 -12.67
N ARG A 250 -11.56 -0.87 -13.90
CA ARG A 250 -10.20 -0.35 -14.13
C ARG A 250 -9.99 0.99 -13.43
N GLN A 251 -10.95 1.91 -13.46
CA GLN A 251 -10.83 3.18 -12.73
C GLN A 251 -10.69 2.95 -11.22
N LEU A 252 -11.46 2.02 -10.64
CA LEU A 252 -11.36 1.69 -9.22
C LEU A 252 -10.04 1.00 -8.86
N THR A 253 -9.54 0.10 -9.70
CA THR A 253 -8.30 -0.66 -9.43
C THR A 253 -7.01 0.10 -9.78
N THR A 254 -7.12 1.21 -10.52
CA THR A 254 -5.98 2.06 -10.85
C THR A 254 -5.62 2.93 -9.66
N ILE A 255 -4.35 2.91 -9.25
CA ILE A 255 -3.81 3.78 -8.21
C ILE A 255 -3.62 5.20 -8.77
N ALA A 256 -4.11 6.20 -8.06
CA ALA A 256 -3.91 7.60 -8.43
C ALA A 256 -2.44 8.01 -8.22
N LEU A 257 -1.90 8.78 -9.17
CA LEU A 257 -0.51 9.24 -9.16
C LEU A 257 -0.37 10.75 -8.97
N ASN A 258 -1.47 11.41 -8.62
CA ASN A 258 -1.62 12.87 -8.56
C ASN A 258 -2.34 13.35 -7.29
N ALA A 259 -2.35 12.55 -6.22
CA ALA A 259 -2.83 12.99 -4.92
C ALA A 259 -2.03 14.23 -4.45
N PRO A 260 -2.65 15.20 -3.77
CA PRO A 260 -1.98 16.39 -3.31
C PRO A 260 -1.00 16.03 -2.19
N LEU A 261 0.29 16.19 -2.46
CA LEU A 261 1.38 15.90 -1.53
C LEU A 261 2.35 17.07 -1.47
N ASP A 262 2.96 17.27 -0.31
CA ASP A 262 4.03 18.26 -0.14
C ASP A 262 5.25 17.94 -1.02
N ASP A 263 5.98 18.99 -1.38
CA ASP A 263 7.11 18.95 -2.33
C ASP A 263 8.41 18.34 -1.77
N GLY A 264 8.36 17.82 -0.54
CA GLY A 264 9.52 17.26 0.14
C GLY A 264 10.00 15.93 -0.46
N HIS A 265 11.32 15.71 -0.47
CA HIS A 265 11.93 14.41 -0.85
C HIS A 265 11.80 13.34 0.24
N PHE A 266 10.85 13.47 1.16
CA PHE A 266 10.63 12.57 2.30
C PHE A 266 11.91 12.27 3.10
N VAL A 267 12.81 13.25 3.20
CA VAL A 267 14.00 13.16 4.03
C VAL A 267 13.53 13.04 5.47
N ARG A 268 14.11 12.10 6.21
CA ARG A 268 13.81 11.97 7.62
C ARG A 268 14.15 13.27 8.38
N GLY A 269 13.16 13.81 9.08
CA GLY A 269 13.31 15.00 9.91
C GLY A 269 13.93 14.69 11.28
N ASN A 270 14.05 15.73 12.10
CA ASN A 270 14.43 15.59 13.50
C ASN A 270 13.27 14.99 14.30
N ALA A 271 13.59 14.12 15.25
CA ALA A 271 12.61 13.58 16.16
C ALA A 271 12.13 14.64 17.17
N ASP A 272 10.87 14.54 17.57
CA ASP A 272 10.30 15.31 18.68
C ASP A 272 10.47 14.52 19.99
N ALA A 273 11.48 14.89 20.76
CA ALA A 273 11.82 14.21 22.00
C ALA A 273 10.72 14.29 23.06
N ALA A 274 10.01 15.43 23.15
CA ALA A 274 8.96 15.62 24.14
C ALA A 274 7.74 14.76 23.78
N MET A 275 7.32 14.80 22.52
CA MET A 275 6.22 13.97 22.02
C MET A 275 6.53 12.48 22.15
N LEU A 276 7.76 12.05 21.82
CA LEU A 276 8.17 10.67 21.95
C LEU A 276 8.14 10.20 23.41
N ALA A 277 8.62 11.03 24.35
CA ALA A 277 8.60 10.72 25.77
C ALA A 277 7.15 10.56 26.28
N THR A 278 6.25 11.49 25.96
CA THR A 278 4.84 11.42 26.31
C THR A 278 4.18 10.17 25.73
N LEU A 279 4.41 9.84 24.46
CA LEU A 279 3.89 8.62 23.84
C LEU A 279 4.40 7.36 24.54
N CYS A 280 5.68 7.33 24.94
CA CYS A 280 6.25 6.19 25.66
C CYS A 280 5.60 5.96 27.03
N GLU A 281 5.21 7.03 27.72
CA GLU A 281 4.48 6.98 28.99
C GLU A 281 3.03 6.54 28.78
N VAL A 282 2.30 7.25 27.91
CA VAL A 282 0.88 6.98 27.61
C VAL A 282 0.71 5.55 27.11
N LEU A 283 1.52 5.10 26.16
CA LEU A 283 1.40 3.76 25.57
C LEU A 283 2.07 2.67 26.43
N ARG A 284 2.66 3.03 27.58
CA ARG A 284 3.37 2.11 28.49
C ARG A 284 4.41 1.24 27.76
N PHE A 285 5.19 1.82 26.84
CA PHE A 285 6.28 1.08 26.19
C PHE A 285 7.30 0.61 27.23
N GLY A 286 7.70 -0.66 27.17
CA GLY A 286 8.73 -1.20 28.06
C GLY A 286 10.13 -0.61 27.81
N PRO A 287 11.08 -0.74 28.76
CA PRO A 287 12.40 -0.10 28.68
C PRO A 287 13.18 -0.43 27.40
N MET A 288 13.10 -1.68 26.92
CA MET A 288 13.76 -2.10 25.69
C MET A 288 13.20 -1.39 24.45
N THR A 289 11.87 -1.27 24.33
CA THR A 289 11.22 -0.57 23.22
C THR A 289 11.52 0.92 23.27
N ARG A 290 11.45 1.54 24.45
CA ARG A 290 11.82 2.95 24.63
C ARG A 290 13.25 3.22 24.19
N ARG A 291 14.21 2.39 24.62
CA ARG A 291 15.62 2.51 24.20
C ARG A 291 15.77 2.44 22.68
N ARG A 292 15.08 1.50 22.02
CA ARG A 292 15.12 1.37 20.55
C ARG A 292 14.47 2.56 19.85
N LEU A 293 13.36 3.09 20.37
CA LEU A 293 12.72 4.30 19.85
C LEU A 293 13.63 5.53 19.96
N HIS A 294 14.28 5.73 21.12
CA HIS A 294 15.26 6.80 21.31
C HIS A 294 16.45 6.65 20.35
N ALA A 295 17.02 5.45 20.25
CA ALA A 295 18.11 5.18 19.32
C ALA A 295 17.70 5.42 17.86
N ALA A 296 16.52 4.97 17.45
CA ALA A 296 15.97 5.25 16.14
C ALA A 296 15.83 6.76 15.93
N ALA A 297 15.34 7.51 16.92
CA ALA A 297 15.17 8.96 16.92
C ALA A 297 16.50 9.76 16.97
N GLY A 298 17.64 9.12 17.21
CA GLY A 298 18.91 9.81 17.44
C GLY A 298 18.97 10.56 18.77
N LEU A 299 18.18 10.14 19.75
CA LEU A 299 18.08 10.75 21.08
C LEU A 299 18.82 9.91 22.13
N GLU A 300 19.37 10.58 23.15
CA GLU A 300 19.91 9.88 24.31
C GLU A 300 18.77 9.21 25.10
N TYR A 301 19.02 8.00 25.59
CA TYR A 301 18.11 7.28 26.47
C TYR A 301 18.65 7.30 27.89
N ALA A 302 18.14 8.20 28.73
CA ALA A 302 18.44 8.20 30.15
C ALA A 302 17.73 7.03 30.83
N THR A 303 18.50 6.07 31.34
CA THR A 303 17.96 5.05 32.25
C THR A 303 17.72 5.70 33.61
N ALA A 304 16.45 5.90 33.96
CA ALA A 304 16.04 6.22 35.32
C ALA A 304 16.21 4.99 36.24
#